data_AF-A0A1H4HTT6-F1
#
_entry.id   AF-A0A1H4HTT6-F1
#
_cell.length_a   1.000
_cell.length_b   1.000
_cell.length_c   1.000
_cell.angle_alpha   90.00
_cell.angle_beta   90.00
_cell.angle_gamma   90.00
#
_symmetry.space_group_name_H-M   'P 1'
#
loop_
_entity.id
_entity.type
_entity.pdbx_description
1 polymer ?
#
loop_
_entity_poly.entity_id
_entity_poly.type
_entity_poly.pdbx_seq_one_letter_code
_entity_poly.pdbx_strand_id
1 'polypeptide(L)'
;MLDRGHFDNETLAAMDDIALLLHIKTTVSETNETLKNAEGLDARRSKPSAKRVMKAARAAAEDLLKEAFVRKSNRSYREIQRRNLPDLMVALESATLLARQEHAVGKGVLDRLVVHPLQELTERWKAVVREKSSDK
;
A
#
# COMPACT_ATOMS: atom_id res chain seq x y z
N MET A 1 1.63 21.00 21.30
CA MET A 1 1.78 19.62 20.79
C MET A 1 0.60 19.38 19.88
N LEU A 2 0.82 18.99 18.62
CA LEU A 2 -0.29 18.65 17.71
C LEU A 2 -0.82 17.27 18.08
N ASP A 3 -2.13 17.12 18.16
CA ASP A 3 -2.83 15.85 18.35
C ASP A 3 -3.87 15.64 17.23
N ARG A 4 -4.55 14.48 17.22
CA ARG A 4 -5.54 14.13 16.18
C ARG A 4 -6.71 15.13 16.10
N GLY A 5 -7.04 15.84 17.18
CA GLY A 5 -8.12 16.84 17.20
C GLY A 5 -7.81 18.11 16.41
N HIS A 6 -6.57 18.28 15.97
CA HIS A 6 -6.13 19.43 15.16
C HIS A 6 -6.29 19.22 13.65
N PHE A 7 -6.76 18.05 13.20
CA PHE A 7 -6.88 17.69 11.79
C PHE A 7 -8.34 17.35 11.43
N ASP A 8 -8.75 17.70 10.22
CA ASP A 8 -10.05 17.26 9.69
C ASP A 8 -10.06 15.76 9.37
N ASN A 9 -11.26 15.21 9.18
CA ASN A 9 -11.44 13.77 8.95
C ASN A 9 -10.74 13.27 7.67
N GLU A 10 -10.65 14.10 6.64
CA GLU A 10 -9.99 13.74 5.38
C GLU A 10 -8.47 13.64 5.56
N THR A 11 -7.89 14.59 6.29
CA THR A 11 -6.47 14.61 6.66
C THR A 11 -6.14 13.44 7.57
N LEU A 12 -6.98 13.13 8.56
CA LEU A 12 -6.79 11.96 9.43
C LEU A 12 -6.84 10.65 8.64
N ALA A 13 -7.80 10.50 7.73
CA ALA A 13 -7.89 9.32 6.86
C ALA A 13 -6.65 9.18 5.96
N ALA A 14 -6.17 10.30 5.39
CA ALA A 14 -4.95 10.30 4.60
C ALA A 14 -3.71 9.92 5.44
N MET A 15 -3.61 10.40 6.69
CA MET A 15 -2.52 10.03 7.60
C MET A 15 -2.52 8.53 7.92
N ASP A 16 -3.68 7.97 8.23
CA ASP A 16 -3.83 6.55 8.54
C ASP A 16 -3.45 5.68 7.30
N ASP A 17 -3.84 6.10 6.10
CA ASP A 17 -3.45 5.45 4.84
C ASP A 17 -1.95 5.57 4.53
N ILE A 18 -1.36 6.75 4.74
CA ILE A 18 0.09 6.97 4.58
C ILE A 18 0.87 6.05 5.52
N ALA A 19 0.46 5.99 6.80
CA ALA A 19 1.12 5.15 7.78
C ALA A 19 1.07 3.67 7.37
N LEU A 20 -0.10 3.20 6.92
CA LEU A 20 -0.27 1.84 6.44
C LEU A 20 0.61 1.53 5.21
N LEU A 21 0.61 2.40 4.21
CA LEU A 21 1.41 2.25 2.98
C LEU A 21 2.92 2.23 3.29
N LEU A 22 3.37 3.07 4.21
CA LEU A 22 4.76 3.09 4.66
C LEU A 22 5.11 1.83 5.45
N HIS A 23 4.21 1.33 6.30
CA HIS A 23 4.39 0.07 7.00
C HIS A 23 4.57 -1.08 6.01
N ILE A 24 3.65 -1.23 5.06
CA ILE A 24 3.73 -2.24 3.98
C ILE A 24 5.08 -2.18 3.26
N LYS A 25 5.50 -0.99 2.82
CA LYS A 25 6.76 -0.80 2.11
C LYS A 25 7.95 -1.27 2.96
N THR A 26 7.99 -0.88 4.23
CA THR A 26 9.09 -1.23 5.15
C THR A 26 9.12 -2.74 5.42
N THR A 27 7.97 -3.35 5.72
CA THR A 27 7.86 -4.80 5.93
C THR A 27 8.32 -5.59 4.71
N VAL A 28 7.91 -5.17 3.50
CA VAL A 28 8.37 -5.82 2.26
C VAL A 28 9.88 -5.64 2.07
N SER A 29 10.43 -4.46 2.39
CA SER A 29 11.87 -4.22 2.28
C SER A 29 12.68 -5.15 3.20
N GLU A 30 12.32 -5.22 4.48
CA GLU A 30 12.98 -6.07 5.48
C GLU A 30 12.84 -7.55 5.15
N THR A 31 11.64 -7.97 4.76
CA THR A 31 11.37 -9.36 4.41
C THR A 31 12.08 -9.74 3.12
N ASN A 32 12.13 -8.86 2.12
CA ASN A 32 12.85 -9.11 0.87
C ASN A 32 14.36 -9.24 1.08
N GLU A 33 14.98 -8.48 1.99
CA GLU A 33 16.39 -8.73 2.36
C GLU A 33 16.58 -10.12 2.96
N THR A 34 15.62 -10.56 3.77
CA THR A 34 15.64 -11.91 4.37
C THR A 34 15.42 -13.01 3.32
N LEU A 35 14.47 -12.81 2.39
CA LEU A 35 14.11 -13.79 1.35
C LEU A 35 15.19 -13.93 0.27
N LYS A 36 15.98 -12.87 -0.01
CA LYS A 36 17.11 -12.95 -0.96
C LYS A 36 18.16 -13.99 -0.58
N ASN A 37 18.28 -14.30 0.71
CA ASN A 37 19.30 -15.19 1.25
C ASN A 37 18.75 -16.57 1.62
N ALA A 38 17.45 -16.82 1.44
CA ALA A 38 16.83 -18.09 1.78
C ALA A 38 16.99 -19.10 0.64
N GLU A 39 17.57 -20.26 0.93
CA GLU A 39 17.65 -21.38 0.00
C GLU A 39 16.24 -21.85 -0.39
N GLY A 40 16.00 -22.03 -1.69
CA GLY A 40 14.70 -22.44 -2.23
C GLY A 40 13.81 -21.30 -2.74
N LEU A 41 14.18 -20.03 -2.58
CA LEU A 41 13.45 -18.91 -3.15
C LEU A 41 13.94 -18.53 -4.55
N ASP A 42 12.99 -18.44 -5.50
CA ASP A 42 13.27 -17.90 -6.83
C ASP A 42 13.46 -16.37 -6.75
N ALA A 43 14.72 -15.96 -6.53
CA ALA A 43 15.12 -14.55 -6.48
C ALA A 43 14.79 -13.79 -7.78
N ARG A 44 14.65 -14.46 -8.93
CA ARG A 44 14.28 -13.84 -10.21
C ARG A 44 12.81 -13.39 -10.21
N ARG A 45 11.94 -14.07 -9.46
CA ARG A 45 10.52 -13.71 -9.30
C ARG A 45 10.24 -12.84 -8.09
N SER A 46 10.95 -13.07 -6.99
CA SER A 46 10.71 -12.39 -5.71
C SER A 46 11.13 -10.91 -5.77
N LYS A 47 12.33 -10.61 -6.31
CA LYS A 47 12.85 -9.23 -6.35
C LYS A 47 11.96 -8.27 -7.16
N PRO A 48 11.50 -8.61 -8.39
CA PRO A 48 10.60 -7.74 -9.15
C PRO A 48 9.28 -7.52 -8.43
N SER A 49 8.72 -8.57 -7.80
CA SER A 49 7.46 -8.49 -7.08
C SER A 49 7.57 -7.56 -5.86
N ALA A 50 8.63 -7.72 -5.05
CA ALA A 50 8.88 -6.83 -3.91
C ALA A 50 9.07 -5.37 -4.35
N LYS A 51 9.80 -5.16 -5.45
CA LYS A 51 10.00 -3.81 -6.02
C LYS A 51 8.69 -3.17 -6.45
N ARG A 52 7.77 -3.93 -7.06
CA ARG A 52 6.44 -3.41 -7.45
C ARG A 52 5.64 -2.98 -6.23
N VAL A 53 5.56 -3.82 -5.20
CA VAL A 53 4.84 -3.49 -3.96
C VAL A 53 5.40 -2.23 -3.31
N MET A 54 6.72 -2.19 -3.09
CA MET A 54 7.38 -1.02 -2.49
C MET A 54 7.19 0.25 -3.31
N LYS A 55 7.25 0.16 -4.65
CA LYS A 55 7.08 1.32 -5.55
C LYS A 55 5.67 1.87 -5.49
N ALA A 56 4.66 1.00 -5.59
CA ALA A 56 3.25 1.41 -5.55
C ALA A 56 2.89 2.02 -4.19
N ALA A 57 3.29 1.35 -3.10
CA ALA A 57 3.02 1.83 -1.75
C ALA A 57 3.67 3.19 -1.47
N ARG A 58 4.94 3.36 -1.90
CA ARG A 58 5.64 4.64 -1.80
C ARG A 58 4.97 5.75 -2.61
N ALA A 59 4.62 5.49 -3.87
CA ALA A 59 4.02 6.48 -4.74
C ALA A 59 2.67 6.98 -4.20
N ALA A 60 1.82 6.04 -3.75
CA ALA A 60 0.54 6.38 -3.14
C ALA A 60 0.72 7.20 -1.85
N ALA A 61 1.65 6.83 -0.97
CA ALA A 61 1.94 7.59 0.24
C ALA A 61 2.48 9.00 -0.06
N GLU A 62 3.35 9.14 -1.06
CA GLU A 62 3.87 10.46 -1.47
C GLU A 62 2.79 11.36 -2.07
N ASP A 63 1.88 10.82 -2.88
CA ASP A 63 0.75 11.59 -3.43
C ASP A 63 -0.20 12.05 -2.29
N LEU A 64 -0.51 11.16 -1.34
CA LEU A 64 -1.34 11.49 -0.17
C LEU A 64 -0.68 12.53 0.74
N LEU A 65 0.63 12.42 0.99
CA LEU A 65 1.36 13.37 1.82
C LEU A 65 1.37 14.77 1.19
N LYS A 66 1.56 14.84 -0.14
CA LYS A 66 1.49 16.11 -0.88
C LYS A 66 0.11 16.75 -0.76
N GLU A 67 -0.95 15.95 -0.82
CA GLU A 67 -2.30 16.46 -0.67
C GLU A 67 -2.59 16.95 0.75
N ALA A 68 -2.37 16.09 1.74
CA ALA A 68 -2.74 16.36 3.12
C ALA A 68 -1.96 17.52 3.73
N PHE A 69 -0.73 17.78 3.28
CA PHE A 69 0.17 18.73 3.96
C PHE A 69 0.82 19.79 3.07
N VAL A 70 0.83 19.62 1.74
CA VAL A 70 1.43 20.61 0.83
C VAL A 70 0.32 21.45 0.20
N ARG A 71 0.07 22.61 0.82
CA ARG A 71 -0.95 23.67 0.60
C ARG A 71 -1.27 24.17 -0.83
N LYS A 72 -0.96 23.42 -1.89
CA LYS A 72 -1.16 23.80 -3.31
C LYS A 72 -1.69 22.66 -4.19
N SER A 73 -2.12 21.55 -3.61
CA SER A 73 -2.72 20.50 -4.42
C SER A 73 -4.17 20.83 -4.72
N ASN A 74 -4.56 20.72 -5.99
CA ASN A 74 -5.92 20.93 -6.48
C ASN A 74 -6.68 19.60 -6.58
N ARG A 75 -6.15 18.51 -6.03
CA ARG A 75 -6.74 17.17 -6.16
C ARG A 75 -7.50 16.84 -4.90
N SER A 76 -8.62 16.14 -5.02
CA SER A 76 -9.26 15.59 -3.83
C SER A 76 -8.54 14.31 -3.38
N TYR A 77 -8.61 13.97 -2.10
CA TYR A 77 -8.16 12.66 -1.60
C TYR A 77 -8.72 11.50 -2.44
N ARG A 78 -9.99 11.61 -2.86
CA ARG A 78 -10.66 10.66 -3.78
C ARG A 78 -9.98 10.53 -5.15
N GLU A 79 -9.50 11.62 -5.73
CA GLU A 79 -8.77 11.57 -7.00
C GLU A 79 -7.45 10.82 -6.87
N ILE A 80 -6.76 10.98 -5.74
CA ILE A 80 -5.52 10.26 -5.45
C ILE A 80 -5.80 8.76 -5.31
N GLN A 81 -6.84 8.40 -4.57
CA GLN A 81 -7.28 7.01 -4.44
C GLN A 81 -7.57 6.40 -5.81
N ARG A 82 -8.38 7.08 -6.64
CA ARG A 82 -8.71 6.61 -8.00
C ARG A 82 -7.46 6.43 -8.87
N ARG A 83 -6.52 7.36 -8.81
CA ARG A 83 -5.30 7.32 -9.64
C ARG A 83 -4.36 6.19 -9.24
N ASN A 84 -4.20 5.96 -7.94
CA ASN A 84 -3.23 4.99 -7.41
C ASN A 84 -3.83 3.58 -7.27
N LEU A 85 -5.16 3.43 -7.28
CA LEU A 85 -5.83 2.14 -7.10
C LEU A 85 -5.37 1.05 -8.09
N PRO A 86 -5.22 1.29 -9.41
CA PRO A 86 -4.75 0.26 -10.33
C PRO A 86 -3.36 -0.28 -9.97
N ASP A 87 -2.42 0.61 -9.61
CA ASP A 87 -1.07 0.22 -9.23
C ASP A 87 -1.05 -0.55 -7.90
N LEU A 88 -1.92 -0.18 -6.94
CA LEU A 88 -2.06 -0.91 -5.68
C LEU A 88 -2.71 -2.29 -5.87
N MET A 89 -3.60 -2.47 -6.85
CA MET A 89 -4.14 -3.79 -7.19
C MET A 89 -3.06 -4.72 -7.78
N VAL A 90 -2.21 -4.21 -8.67
CA VAL A 90 -1.06 -4.97 -9.19
C VAL A 90 -0.03 -5.27 -8.09
N ALA A 91 0.15 -4.33 -7.15
CA ALA A 91 0.94 -4.57 -5.95
C ALA A 91 0.34 -5.68 -5.09
N LEU A 92 -0.98 -5.74 -4.92
CA LEU A 92 -1.64 -6.81 -4.15
C LEU A 92 -1.40 -8.20 -4.76
N GLU A 93 -1.49 -8.32 -6.08
CA GLU A 93 -1.15 -9.58 -6.77
C GLU A 93 0.32 -9.97 -6.54
N SER A 94 1.22 -8.99 -6.62
CA SER A 94 2.65 -9.19 -6.38
C SER A 94 2.96 -9.56 -4.93
N ALA A 95 2.25 -8.96 -3.97
CA ALA A 95 2.35 -9.28 -2.55
C ALA A 95 1.85 -10.69 -2.24
N THR A 96 0.74 -11.09 -2.86
CA THR A 96 0.19 -12.46 -2.74
C THR A 96 1.18 -13.49 -3.26
N LEU A 97 1.85 -13.21 -4.38
CA LEU A 97 2.91 -14.09 -4.90
C LEU A 97 4.07 -14.21 -3.91
N LEU A 98 4.53 -13.10 -3.34
CA LEU A 98 5.61 -13.12 -2.34
C LEU A 98 5.21 -13.88 -1.08
N ALA A 99 3.99 -13.67 -0.57
CA ALA A 99 3.49 -14.36 0.61
C ALA A 99 3.46 -15.88 0.40
N ARG A 100 3.04 -16.34 -0.79
CA ARG A 100 3.09 -17.78 -1.13
C ARG A 100 4.52 -18.33 -1.12
N GLN A 101 5.48 -17.56 -1.63
CA GLN A 101 6.89 -17.97 -1.62
C GLN A 101 7.47 -17.96 -0.21
N GLU A 102 7.07 -16.99 0.62
CA GLU A 102 7.43 -16.93 2.03
C GLU A 102 6.85 -18.12 2.82
N HIS A 103 5.61 -18.49 2.57
CA HIS A 103 4.97 -19.67 3.17
C HIS A 103 5.71 -20.97 2.84
N ALA A 104 6.22 -21.10 1.62
CA ALA A 104 6.99 -22.27 1.21
C ALA A 104 8.30 -22.44 2.02
N VAL A 105 8.82 -21.36 2.62
CA VAL A 105 9.98 -21.38 3.54
C VAL A 105 9.59 -21.26 5.01
N GLY A 106 8.32 -21.50 5.35
CA GLY A 106 7.82 -21.60 6.73
C GLY A 106 7.54 -20.27 7.42
N LYS A 107 7.44 -19.17 6.68
CA LYS A 107 7.14 -17.83 7.23
C LYS A 107 5.78 -17.33 6.70
N GLY A 108 5.04 -16.56 7.49
CA GLY A 108 3.70 -16.04 7.12
C GLY A 108 3.53 -14.57 7.45
N VAL A 109 4.63 -13.80 7.38
CA VAL A 109 4.67 -12.40 7.81
C VAL A 109 4.02 -11.51 6.76
N LEU A 110 4.33 -11.72 5.48
CA LEU A 110 3.80 -10.95 4.37
C LEU A 110 2.30 -11.14 4.20
N ASP A 111 1.77 -12.33 4.46
CA ASP A 111 0.33 -12.56 4.37
C ASP A 111 -0.44 -11.65 5.35
N ARG A 112 -0.04 -11.69 6.64
CA ARG A 112 -0.67 -10.91 7.71
C ARG A 112 -0.37 -9.42 7.65
N LEU A 113 0.86 -9.02 7.38
CA LEU A 113 1.31 -7.62 7.51
C LEU A 113 1.29 -6.86 6.18
N VAL A 114 1.16 -7.55 5.05
CA VAL A 114 1.18 -6.93 3.72
C VAL A 114 -0.05 -7.27 2.90
N VAL A 115 -0.36 -8.55 2.69
CA VAL A 115 -1.48 -8.97 1.82
C VAL A 115 -2.81 -8.52 2.40
N HIS A 116 -3.13 -8.92 3.64
CA HIS A 116 -4.39 -8.55 4.28
C HIS A 116 -4.60 -7.03 4.35
N PRO A 117 -3.65 -6.22 4.86
CA PRO A 117 -3.87 -4.78 4.96
C PRO A 117 -3.92 -4.09 3.59
N LEU A 118 -3.16 -4.55 2.60
CA LEU A 118 -3.23 -4.01 1.24
C LEU A 118 -4.57 -4.37 0.56
N GLN A 119 -5.10 -5.56 0.83
CA GLN A 119 -6.42 -5.97 0.36
C GLN A 119 -7.51 -5.07 0.97
N GLU A 120 -7.51 -4.89 2.29
CA GLU A 120 -8.47 -4.00 2.97
C GLU A 120 -8.39 -2.56 2.45
N LEU A 121 -7.17 -2.03 2.27
CA LEU A 121 -6.96 -0.70 1.69
C LEU A 121 -7.56 -0.59 0.28
N THR A 122 -7.24 -1.55 -0.59
CA THR A 122 -7.71 -1.52 -1.98
C THR A 122 -9.23 -1.70 -2.09
N GLU A 123 -9.85 -2.54 -1.26
CA GLU A 123 -11.31 -2.68 -1.23
C GLU A 123 -12.00 -1.41 -0.72
N ARG A 124 -11.47 -0.78 0.34
CA ARG A 124 -11.98 0.51 0.83
C ARG A 124 -11.87 1.59 -0.24
N TRP A 125 -10.74 1.68 -0.95
CA TRP A 125 -10.57 2.65 -2.03
C TRP A 125 -11.46 2.35 -3.24
N LYS A 126 -11.69 1.07 -3.58
CA LYS A 126 -12.66 0.68 -4.62
C LYS A 126 -14.07 1.17 -4.29
N ALA A 127 -14.52 1.04 -3.03
CA ALA A 127 -15.84 1.51 -2.61
C ALA A 127 -16.00 3.02 -2.84
N VAL A 128 -15.03 3.82 -2.41
CA VAL A 128 -15.05 5.29 -2.58
C VAL A 128 -15.04 5.70 -4.06
N VAL A 129 -14.34 4.96 -4.92
CA VAL A 129 -14.30 5.23 -6.36
C VAL A 129 -15.64 4.89 -7.04
N ARG A 130 -16.35 3.86 -6.56
CA ARG A 130 -17.62 3.39 -7.14
C ARG A 130 -18.83 4.29 -6.84
N GLU A 131 -18.88 4.91 -5.66
CA GLU A 131 -20.02 5.75 -5.23
C GLU A 131 -20.37 6.88 -6.22
N LYS A 132 -19.42 7.38 -7.02
CA LYS A 132 -19.69 8.45 -8.01
C LYS A 132 -20.35 7.95 -9.32
N SER A 133 -20.41 6.64 -9.55
CA SER A 133 -21.06 6.07 -10.75
C SER A 133 -22.59 5.96 -10.61
N SER A 134 -23.13 6.14 -9.40
CA SER A 134 -24.57 6.07 -9.11
C SER A 134 -25.26 7.43 -9.00
N ASP A 135 -24.51 8.53 -9.02
CA ASP A 135 -25.02 9.92 -8.95
C ASP A 135 -25.08 10.61 -10.33
N LYS A 136 -25.10 9.85 -11.42
CA LYS A 136 -25.25 10.34 -12.80
C LYS A 136 -26.35 9.58 -13.53
#